data_AF-A0A9P6EV71-F1
#
_entry.id   AF-A0A9P6EV71-F1
#
_cell.length_a   1.000
_cell.length_b   1.000
_cell.length_c   1.000
_cell.angle_alpha   90.00
_cell.angle_beta   90.00
_cell.angle_gamma   90.00
#
_symmetry.space_group_name_H-M   'P 1'
#
loop_
_entity.id
_entity.type
_entity.pdbx_description
1 polymer ?
#
loop_
_entity_poly.entity_id
_entity_poly.type
_entity_poly.pdbx_seq_one_letter_code
_entity_poly.pdbx_strand_id
1 'polypeptide(L)'
;PLPSPPAHLLNNPEIKATLQNMHHFIKVDTPFNITRFKNLLHDHPNQPFVNSVVRGLEEGFWPFEDGEWGPNVEGIAENFASDERDLDVIRAHRDKEIAADRWSDPLPSADLLPGMKSSPMFVVWQKGKPRVITDHSASGINDGIPREEARVIYDDMRTFG
;
A
#
# COMPACT_ATOMS: atom_id res chain seq x y z
N PRO A 1 10.62 15.94 4.53
CA PRO A 1 10.81 14.47 4.62
C PRO A 1 9.45 13.82 4.39
N LEU A 2 9.41 12.62 3.81
CA LEU A 2 8.17 11.85 3.67
C LEU A 2 7.66 11.40 5.05
N PRO A 3 6.34 11.28 5.26
CA PRO A 3 5.76 10.92 6.54
C PRO A 3 6.22 9.53 6.97
N SER A 4 6.23 9.33 8.29
CA SER A 4 6.30 7.99 8.90
C SER A 4 4.91 7.64 9.41
N PRO A 5 4.61 6.35 9.64
CA PRO A 5 3.40 5.99 10.37
C PRO A 5 3.35 6.71 11.74
N PRO A 6 2.16 7.14 12.21
CA PRO A 6 2.00 7.76 13.52
C PRO A 6 2.58 6.91 14.65
N ALA A 7 3.13 7.57 15.67
CA ALA A 7 3.79 6.89 16.80
C ALA A 7 2.86 5.95 17.58
N HIS A 8 1.55 6.21 17.61
CA HIS A 8 0.59 5.34 18.29
C HIS A 8 0.42 4.00 17.54
N LEU A 9 0.40 4.01 16.20
CA LEU A 9 0.39 2.78 15.39
C LEU A 9 1.72 2.02 15.52
N LEU A 10 2.84 2.73 15.43
CA LEU A 10 4.17 2.13 15.59
C LEU A 10 4.38 1.51 16.97
N ASN A 11 3.66 1.96 17.99
CA ASN A 11 3.75 1.43 19.36
C ASN A 11 2.63 0.45 19.71
N ASN A 12 1.67 0.23 18.82
CA ASN A 12 0.57 -0.71 19.05
C ASN A 12 1.12 -2.16 19.09
N PRO A 13 0.93 -2.89 20.21
CA PRO A 13 1.46 -4.25 20.36
C PRO A 13 0.81 -5.26 19.41
N GLU A 14 -0.47 -5.09 19.05
CA GLU A 14 -1.17 -5.98 18.13
C GLU A 14 -0.63 -5.82 16.70
N ILE A 15 -0.43 -4.58 16.24
CA ILE A 15 0.16 -4.30 14.92
C ILE A 15 1.59 -4.86 14.84
N LYS A 16 2.39 -4.68 15.90
CA LYS A 16 3.75 -5.28 15.95
C LYS A 16 3.70 -6.80 15.85
N ALA A 17 2.77 -7.44 16.55
CA ALA A 17 2.58 -8.89 16.47
C ALA A 17 2.14 -9.30 15.06
N THR A 18 1.21 -8.59 14.42
CA THR A 18 0.82 -8.84 13.03
C THR A 18 2.00 -8.75 12.08
N LEU A 19 2.79 -7.67 12.15
CA LEU A 19 3.99 -7.50 11.32
C LEU A 19 5.00 -8.63 11.53
N GLN A 20 5.26 -9.02 12.79
CA GLN A 20 6.14 -10.15 13.09
C GLN A 20 5.63 -11.47 12.52
N ASN A 21 4.32 -11.72 12.56
CA ASN A 21 3.75 -12.95 12.00
C ASN A 21 3.72 -12.94 10.46
N MET A 22 3.55 -11.77 9.84
CA MET A 22 3.32 -11.63 8.40
C MET A 22 4.55 -11.23 7.58
N HIS A 23 5.66 -10.84 8.21
CA HIS A 23 6.82 -10.28 7.50
C HIS A 23 7.42 -11.18 6.41
N HIS A 24 7.28 -12.51 6.51
CA HIS A 24 7.73 -13.45 5.49
C HIS A 24 6.76 -13.61 4.32
N PHE A 25 5.50 -13.18 4.48
CA PHE A 25 4.43 -13.33 3.50
C PHE A 25 4.12 -12.04 2.75
N ILE A 26 4.53 -10.89 3.28
CA ILE A 26 4.32 -9.58 2.65
C ILE A 26 5.65 -9.10 2.08
N LYS A 27 5.70 -9.02 0.75
CA LYS A 27 6.86 -8.52 0.01
C LYS A 27 6.77 -7.01 -0.14
N VAL A 28 7.78 -6.29 0.37
CA VAL A 28 8.07 -4.91 -0.02
C VAL A 28 9.27 -4.95 -0.95
N ASP A 29 9.07 -4.54 -2.19
CA ASP A 29 10.12 -4.57 -3.21
C ASP A 29 10.04 -3.36 -4.12
N THR A 30 11.18 -3.07 -4.74
CA THR A 30 11.36 -1.88 -5.54
C THR A 30 12.33 -2.15 -6.69
N PRO A 31 12.04 -1.66 -7.91
CA PRO A 31 12.97 -1.80 -9.03
C PRO A 31 14.24 -0.95 -8.86
N PHE A 32 14.30 -0.09 -7.84
CA PHE A 32 15.44 0.78 -7.58
C PHE A 32 16.56 0.05 -6.82
N ASN A 33 17.80 0.23 -7.26
CA ASN A 33 18.95 -0.20 -6.47
C ASN A 33 19.16 0.76 -5.28
N ILE A 34 18.65 0.38 -4.12
CA ILE A 34 18.63 1.22 -2.91
C ILE A 34 20.05 1.56 -2.45
N THR A 35 20.99 0.60 -2.49
CA THR A 35 22.39 0.85 -2.12
C THR A 35 23.03 1.92 -3.02
N ARG A 36 22.81 1.82 -4.33
CA ARG A 36 23.29 2.82 -5.28
C ARG A 36 22.61 4.16 -5.07
N PHE A 37 21.31 4.18 -4.80
CA PHE A 37 20.55 5.40 -4.48
C PHE A 37 21.12 6.11 -3.25
N LYS A 38 21.36 5.38 -2.15
CA LYS A 38 22.03 5.87 -0.93
C LYS A 38 23.40 6.48 -1.25
N ASN A 39 24.22 5.77 -2.01
CA ASN A 39 25.58 6.23 -2.34
C ASN A 39 25.58 7.48 -3.22
N LEU A 40 24.68 7.57 -4.20
CA LEU A 40 24.57 8.74 -5.08
C LEU A 40 24.09 10.00 -4.36
N LEU A 41 23.42 9.85 -3.21
CA LEU A 41 22.83 10.96 -2.46
C LEU A 41 23.46 11.14 -1.07
N HIS A 42 24.59 10.51 -0.79
CA HIS A 42 25.23 10.51 0.54
C HIS A 42 25.65 11.92 1.01
N ASP A 43 25.95 12.83 0.08
CA ASP A 43 26.37 14.21 0.30
C ASP A 43 25.25 15.23 0.03
N HIS A 44 24.03 14.77 -0.25
CA HIS A 44 22.91 15.65 -0.52
C HIS A 44 22.58 16.51 0.72
N PRO A 45 22.36 17.83 0.59
CA PRO A 45 22.17 18.72 1.74
C PRO A 45 20.89 18.41 2.54
N ASN A 46 19.86 17.85 1.90
CA ASN A 46 18.63 17.40 2.56
C ASN A 46 18.67 15.90 2.90
N GLN A 47 19.64 15.48 3.71
CA GLN A 47 19.73 14.09 4.21
C GLN A 47 18.44 13.59 4.89
N PRO A 48 17.69 14.40 5.67
CA PRO A 48 16.43 13.95 6.24
C PRO A 48 15.41 13.48 5.19
N PHE A 49 15.31 14.18 4.05
CA PHE A 49 14.45 13.74 2.95
C PHE A 49 14.99 12.47 2.27
N VAL A 50 16.29 12.41 1.96
CA VAL A 50 16.92 11.22 1.35
C VAL A 50 16.67 9.99 2.20
N ASN A 51 16.90 10.08 3.52
CA ASN A 51 16.67 8.98 4.46
C ASN A 51 15.20 8.56 4.50
N SER A 52 14.26 9.51 4.42
CA SER A 52 12.83 9.18 4.38
C SER A 52 12.41 8.45 3.08
N VAL A 53 12.99 8.81 1.93
CA VAL A 53 12.76 8.14 0.64
C VAL A 53 13.35 6.74 0.67
N VAL A 54 14.60 6.62 1.13
CA VAL A 54 15.29 5.35 1.35
C VAL A 54 14.44 4.39 2.18
N ARG A 55 13.95 4.85 3.34
CA ARG A 55 13.09 4.04 4.19
C ARG A 55 11.82 3.62 3.46
N GLY A 56 11.19 4.52 2.71
CA GLY A 56 10.01 4.19 1.90
C GLY A 56 10.26 3.15 0.80
N LEU A 57 11.47 3.13 0.23
CA LEU A 57 11.89 2.11 -0.74
C LEU A 57 12.19 0.75 -0.08
N GLU A 58 12.64 0.74 1.17
CA GLU A 58 12.98 -0.48 1.93
C GLU A 58 11.76 -1.08 2.65
N GLU A 59 10.88 -0.25 3.18
CA GLU A 59 9.83 -0.63 4.13
C GLU A 59 8.41 -0.28 3.62
N GLY A 60 8.30 0.47 2.52
CA GLY A 60 7.04 0.95 1.96
C GLY A 60 6.72 2.39 2.35
N PHE A 61 5.92 3.08 1.52
CA PHE A 61 5.53 4.47 1.76
C PHE A 61 4.25 4.54 2.60
N TRP A 62 4.26 5.38 3.64
CA TRP A 62 3.07 5.65 4.43
C TRP A 62 2.11 6.56 3.66
N PRO A 63 0.81 6.22 3.53
CA PRO A 63 -0.14 6.96 2.72
C PRO A 63 -0.73 8.21 3.40
N PHE A 64 -0.04 8.78 4.40
CA PHE A 64 -0.54 9.90 5.22
C PHE A 64 -1.84 9.58 5.97
N GLU A 65 -2.05 8.32 6.32
CA GLU A 65 -3.19 7.91 7.13
C GLU A 65 -2.94 8.29 8.60
N ASP A 66 -3.84 9.09 9.18
CA ASP A 66 -3.84 9.49 10.59
C ASP A 66 -4.92 8.74 11.40
N GLY A 67 -5.52 7.72 10.80
CA GLY A 67 -6.61 6.95 11.38
C GLY A 67 -6.20 6.02 12.52
N GLU A 68 -7.14 5.76 13.43
CA GLU A 68 -7.01 4.77 14.49
C GLU A 68 -7.18 3.35 13.91
N TRP A 69 -6.13 2.54 13.95
CA TRP A 69 -6.21 1.12 13.60
C TRP A 69 -6.62 0.35 14.86
N GLY A 70 -7.92 0.41 15.17
CA GLY A 70 -8.49 -0.28 16.32
C GLY A 70 -8.44 -1.82 16.19
N PRO A 71 -8.73 -2.55 17.27
CA PRO A 71 -8.79 -4.03 17.28
C PRO A 71 -9.96 -4.59 16.46
N ASN A 72 -10.80 -3.72 15.89
CA ASN A 72 -11.87 -4.14 15.01
C ASN A 72 -11.28 -4.59 13.68
N VAL A 73 -11.16 -5.91 13.54
CA VAL A 73 -11.22 -6.62 12.27
C VAL A 73 -12.63 -6.39 11.70
N GLU A 74 -12.96 -5.15 11.34
CA GLU A 74 -14.16 -4.90 10.54
C GLU A 74 -13.99 -5.69 9.24
N GLY A 75 -15.02 -6.50 8.96
CA GLY A 75 -14.92 -7.71 8.16
C GLY A 75 -14.27 -7.50 6.79
N ILE A 76 -13.77 -8.60 6.24
CA ILE A 76 -13.27 -8.65 4.85
C ILE A 76 -14.32 -7.98 3.97
N ALA A 77 -13.97 -6.82 3.39
CA ALA A 77 -14.81 -6.19 2.40
C ALA A 77 -14.93 -7.18 1.24
N GLU A 78 -16.11 -7.80 1.12
CA GLU A 78 -16.37 -8.75 0.04
C GLU A 78 -16.35 -8.01 -1.29
N ASN A 79 -15.87 -8.68 -2.32
CA ASN A 79 -15.99 -8.16 -3.67
C ASN A 79 -17.46 -7.84 -3.97
N PHE A 80 -17.68 -6.78 -4.75
CA PHE A 80 -19.01 -6.51 -5.29
C PHE A 80 -19.54 -7.74 -6.02
N ALA A 81 -20.87 -7.92 -6.00
CA ALA A 81 -21.53 -9.00 -6.72
C ALA A 81 -21.00 -9.07 -8.16
N SER A 82 -20.27 -10.14 -8.46
CA SER A 82 -19.57 -10.36 -9.72
C SER A 82 -20.13 -11.62 -10.37
N ASP A 83 -20.32 -11.59 -11.68
CA ASP A 83 -20.61 -12.82 -12.43
C ASP A 83 -19.33 -13.67 -12.58
N GLU A 84 -19.46 -14.92 -13.05
CA GLU A 84 -18.29 -15.80 -13.21
C GLU A 84 -17.26 -15.22 -14.18
N ARG A 85 -17.71 -14.45 -15.17
CA ARG A 85 -16.84 -13.81 -16.16
C ARG A 85 -15.96 -12.74 -15.51
N ASP A 86 -16.51 -11.95 -14.60
CA ASP A 86 -15.77 -10.95 -13.84
C ASP A 86 -14.79 -11.60 -12.86
N LEU A 87 -15.20 -12.69 -12.19
CA LEU A 87 -14.32 -13.46 -11.32
C LEU A 87 -13.13 -14.05 -12.08
N ASP A 88 -13.34 -14.60 -13.28
CA ASP A 88 -12.28 -15.12 -14.12
C ASP A 88 -11.28 -14.03 -14.54
N VAL A 89 -11.78 -12.83 -14.85
CA VAL A 89 -10.93 -11.67 -15.14
C VAL A 89 -10.08 -11.29 -13.92
N ILE A 90 -10.67 -11.24 -12.72
CA ILE A 90 -9.95 -10.91 -11.47
C ILE A 90 -8.88 -11.97 -11.17
N ARG A 91 -9.21 -13.27 -11.28
CA ARG A 91 -8.26 -14.37 -11.09
C ARG A 91 -7.11 -14.30 -12.11
N ALA A 92 -7.41 -14.06 -13.39
CA ALA A 92 -6.41 -13.90 -14.43
C ALA A 92 -5.52 -12.66 -14.23
N HIS A 93 -6.07 -11.59 -13.63
CA HIS A 93 -5.27 -10.41 -13.26
C HIS A 93 -4.33 -10.74 -12.09
N ARG A 94 -4.84 -11.34 -11.01
CA ARG A 94 -4.03 -11.84 -9.88
C ARG A 94 -2.86 -12.69 -10.37
N ASP A 95 -3.12 -13.69 -11.20
CA ASP A 95 -2.08 -14.61 -11.66
C ASP A 95 -0.98 -13.89 -12.46
N LYS A 96 -1.33 -12.85 -13.23
CA LYS A 96 -0.37 -12.00 -13.94
C LYS A 96 0.44 -11.10 -13.01
N GLU A 97 -0.16 -10.58 -11.95
CA GLU A 97 0.54 -9.73 -10.97
C GLU A 97 1.52 -10.57 -10.13
N ILE A 98 1.13 -11.78 -9.72
CA ILE A 98 2.00 -12.75 -9.02
C ILE A 98 3.14 -13.21 -9.96
N ALA A 99 2.83 -13.60 -11.21
CA ALA A 99 3.86 -14.03 -12.16
C ALA A 99 4.85 -12.92 -12.54
N ALA A 100 4.43 -11.65 -12.42
CA ALA A 100 5.27 -10.48 -12.60
C ALA A 100 6.00 -10.05 -11.32
N ASP A 101 5.87 -10.81 -10.22
CA ASP A 101 6.51 -10.58 -8.93
C ASP A 101 6.15 -9.20 -8.31
N ARG A 102 4.97 -8.68 -8.70
CA ARG A 102 4.40 -7.41 -8.22
C ARG A 102 3.51 -7.60 -7.00
N TRP A 103 2.87 -8.76 -6.88
CA TRP A 103 2.08 -9.15 -5.71
C TRP A 103 2.79 -10.26 -4.95
N SER A 104 2.58 -10.28 -3.63
CA SER A 104 3.05 -11.38 -2.79
C SER A 104 2.26 -12.66 -3.07
N ASP A 105 2.84 -13.80 -2.68
CA ASP A 105 2.10 -15.06 -2.63
C ASP A 105 0.91 -14.98 -1.66
N PRO A 106 -0.08 -15.90 -1.78
CA PRO A 106 -1.20 -15.95 -0.85
C PRO A 106 -0.75 -16.04 0.61
N LEU A 107 -1.46 -15.32 1.48
CA LEU A 107 -1.28 -15.39 2.92
C LEU A 107 -1.57 -16.81 3.45
N PRO A 108 -0.97 -17.20 4.59
CA PRO A 108 -1.13 -18.54 5.15
C PRO A 108 -2.55 -18.83 5.66
N SER A 109 -3.33 -17.79 5.96
CA SER A 109 -4.75 -17.86 6.33
C SER A 109 -5.54 -16.82 5.56
N ALA A 110 -6.84 -17.09 5.38
CA ALA A 110 -7.80 -16.10 4.88
C ALA A 110 -8.21 -15.09 5.97
N ASP A 111 -7.94 -15.40 7.24
CA ASP A 111 -8.23 -14.51 8.36
C ASP A 111 -7.25 -13.34 8.38
N LEU A 112 -7.81 -12.12 8.44
CA LEU A 112 -7.02 -10.91 8.62
C LEU A 112 -6.59 -10.77 10.08
N LEU A 113 -5.32 -10.48 10.29
CA LEU A 113 -4.80 -10.10 11.60
C LEU A 113 -5.06 -8.62 11.90
N PRO A 114 -5.00 -8.17 13.17
CA PRO A 114 -5.18 -6.77 13.52
C PRO A 114 -4.32 -5.82 12.69
N GLY A 115 -4.94 -4.75 12.17
CA GLY A 115 -4.30 -3.78 11.29
C GLY A 115 -4.26 -4.17 9.80
N MET A 116 -4.65 -5.39 9.43
CA MET A 116 -4.79 -5.76 8.02
C MET A 116 -6.17 -5.34 7.49
N LYS A 117 -6.19 -4.81 6.27
CA LYS A 117 -7.41 -4.43 5.54
C LYS A 117 -7.52 -5.22 4.24
N SER A 118 -8.74 -5.56 3.84
CA SER A 118 -9.03 -6.06 2.49
C SER A 118 -9.72 -4.96 1.69
N SER A 119 -9.30 -4.79 0.43
CA SER A 119 -10.00 -3.91 -0.51
C SER A 119 -10.80 -4.76 -1.50
N PRO A 120 -12.11 -4.50 -1.67
CA PRO A 120 -12.91 -5.25 -2.62
C PRO A 120 -12.49 -4.90 -4.04
N MET A 121 -12.61 -5.89 -4.93
CA MET A 121 -12.27 -5.76 -6.34
C MET A 121 -13.50 -5.97 -7.21
N PHE A 122 -13.55 -5.28 -8.35
CA PHE A 122 -14.59 -5.45 -9.36
C PHE A 122 -14.07 -5.16 -10.77
N VAL A 123 -14.87 -5.51 -11.78
CA VAL A 123 -14.49 -5.31 -13.18
C VAL A 123 -15.38 -4.26 -13.84
N VAL A 124 -14.75 -3.33 -14.55
CA VAL A 124 -15.45 -2.40 -15.45
C VAL A 124 -15.12 -2.76 -16.89
N TRP A 125 -16.15 -3.02 -17.70
CA TRP A 125 -16.00 -3.30 -19.12
C TRP A 125 -16.05 -2.02 -19.93
N GLN A 126 -14.95 -1.69 -20.61
CA GLN A 126 -14.90 -0.53 -21.51
C GLN A 126 -14.52 -0.98 -22.92
N LYS A 127 -15.41 -0.73 -23.89
CA LYS A 127 -15.23 -1.12 -25.30
C LYS A 127 -14.87 -2.63 -25.45
N GLY A 128 -15.53 -3.47 -24.65
CA GLY A 128 -15.30 -4.93 -24.63
C GLY A 128 -14.03 -5.39 -23.92
N LYS A 129 -13.21 -4.48 -23.37
CA LYS A 129 -12.01 -4.81 -22.60
C LYS A 129 -12.27 -4.69 -21.10
N PRO A 130 -11.89 -5.70 -20.29
CA PRO A 130 -12.06 -5.62 -18.84
C PRO A 130 -11.01 -4.69 -18.22
N ARG A 131 -11.40 -3.99 -17.16
CA ARG A 131 -10.52 -3.23 -16.27
C ARG A 131 -10.80 -3.68 -14.85
N VAL A 132 -9.80 -4.26 -14.20
CA VAL A 132 -9.90 -4.63 -12.78
C VAL A 132 -9.66 -3.39 -11.94
N ILE A 133 -10.55 -3.15 -10.98
CA ILE A 133 -10.53 -2.01 -10.07
C ILE A 133 -10.44 -2.55 -8.65
N THR A 134 -9.53 -2.00 -7.85
CA THR A 134 -9.47 -2.18 -6.40
C THR A 134 -10.12 -0.96 -5.76
N ASP A 135 -11.20 -1.17 -5.00
CA ASP A 135 -11.95 -0.09 -4.38
C ASP A 135 -11.37 0.26 -3.00
N HIS A 136 -10.38 1.15 -3.01
CA HIS A 136 -9.79 1.65 -1.79
C HIS A 136 -10.78 2.49 -0.96
N SER A 137 -11.80 3.10 -1.57
CA SER A 137 -12.81 3.84 -0.80
C SER A 137 -13.70 2.90 0.00
N ALA A 138 -14.18 1.81 -0.60
CA ALA A 138 -14.98 0.80 0.11
C ALA A 138 -14.20 0.06 1.21
N SER A 139 -12.86 0.03 1.11
CA SER A 139 -11.98 -0.57 2.13
C SER A 139 -11.76 0.31 3.37
N GLY A 140 -12.21 1.58 3.34
CA GLY A 140 -11.95 2.56 4.38
C GLY A 140 -10.48 3.01 4.50
N ILE A 141 -9.58 2.56 3.63
CA ILE A 141 -8.17 3.03 3.64
C ILE A 141 -8.07 4.53 3.33
N ASN A 142 -8.98 5.04 2.50
CA ASN A 142 -9.02 6.46 2.14
C ASN A 142 -9.62 7.33 3.26
N ASP A 143 -10.33 6.75 4.23
CA ASP A 143 -11.08 7.52 5.24
C ASP A 143 -10.16 8.20 6.25
N GLY A 144 -8.99 7.60 6.51
CA GLY A 144 -7.99 8.13 7.44
C GLY A 144 -6.99 9.10 6.80
N ILE A 145 -7.08 9.38 5.49
CA ILE A 145 -6.16 10.28 4.78
C ILE A 145 -6.76 11.70 4.75
N PRO A 146 -6.10 12.71 5.33
CA PRO A 146 -6.58 14.09 5.26
C PRO A 146 -6.74 14.57 3.82
N ARG A 147 -7.81 15.34 3.53
CA ARG A 147 -8.15 15.76 2.16
C ARG A 147 -7.11 16.67 1.53
N GLU A 148 -6.38 17.41 2.37
CA GLU A 148 -5.26 18.26 2.01
C GLU A 148 -4.06 17.45 1.52
N GLU A 149 -3.79 16.29 2.13
CA GLU A 149 -2.69 15.38 1.75
C GLU A 149 -3.06 14.53 0.51
N ALA A 150 -4.35 14.34 0.24
CA ALA A 150 -4.82 13.69 -0.98
C ALA A 150 -4.58 14.53 -2.26
N ARG A 151 -4.14 15.78 -2.14
CA ARG A 151 -3.82 16.64 -3.29
C ARG A 151 -2.35 16.53 -3.64
N VAL A 152 -2.06 16.20 -4.89
CA VAL A 152 -0.71 16.31 -5.43
C VAL A 152 -0.37 17.79 -5.60
N ILE A 153 0.53 18.30 -4.75
CA ILE A 153 1.16 19.61 -4.94
C ILE A 153 2.43 19.35 -5.75
N TYR A 154 2.45 19.81 -7.00
CA TYR A 154 3.67 19.76 -7.80
C TYR A 154 4.58 20.90 -7.37
N ASP A 155 5.75 20.56 -6.82
CA ASP A 155 6.82 21.55 -6.68
C ASP A 155 7.25 21.98 -8.09
N ASP A 156 7.06 23.25 -8.41
CA ASP A 156 7.57 23.82 -9.65
C ASP A 156 9.01 24.31 -9.46
N MET A 157 9.75 24.51 -10.56
CA MET A 157 11.12 25.04 -10.47
C MET A 157 11.20 26.42 -9.82
N ARG A 158 10.09 27.14 -9.68
CA ARG A 158 10.05 28.47 -9.02
C ARG A 158 10.06 28.33 -7.50
N THR A 159 9.67 27.17 -6.98
CA THR A 159 9.69 26.84 -5.56
C THR A 159 11.11 26.54 -5.05
N PHE A 160 12.04 26.24 -5.97
CA PHE A 160 13.44 25.92 -5.64
C PHE A 160 14.43 27.10 -5.76
N GLY A 161 13.98 28.28 -6.19
CA GLY A 161 14.80 29.49 -6.31
C GLY A 161 15.49 29.65 -7.66
#